data_AF-A0A9X3G7C6-F1
#
_entry.id   AF-A0A9X3G7C6-F1
#
_cell.length_a   1.000
_cell.length_b   1.000
_cell.length_c   1.000
_cell.angle_alpha   90.00
_cell.angle_beta   90.00
_cell.angle_gamma   90.00
#
_symmetry.space_group_name_H-M   'P 1'
#
loop_
_entity.id
_entity.type
_entity.pdbx_description
1 polymer ?
#
loop_
_entity_poly.entity_id
_entity_poly.type
_entity_poly.pdbx_seq_one_letter_code
_entity_poly.pdbx_strand_id
1 'polypeptide(L)'
;MTEFTVEATMQAVTDGDWSRLRSVIDLVPGTLLIEDAEEPMLVLPVQAESQGKAFLFVDGILKLVGLRPVTGSISEAPEIDFDFDDDGDENQGTDAVRAVNEWVDSVPSFDKRVTREGHVEFA
;
A
#
# COMPACT_ATOMS: atom_id res chain seq x y z
N MET A 1 6.42 -17.65 -2.80
CA MET A 1 6.52 -16.35 -2.12
C MET A 1 5.26 -15.62 -2.54
N THR A 2 4.46 -15.13 -1.60
CA THR A 2 3.17 -14.50 -1.89
C THR A 2 3.40 -13.01 -2.03
N GLU A 3 2.70 -12.38 -2.98
CA GLU A 3 2.70 -10.94 -3.13
C GLU A 3 1.65 -10.33 -2.20
N PHE A 4 2.05 -9.31 -1.46
CA PHE A 4 1.20 -8.54 -0.58
C PHE A 4 1.20 -7.09 -1.01
N THR A 5 0.04 -6.45 -0.96
CA THR A 5 -0.08 -5.00 -1.08
C THR A 5 -0.22 -4.43 0.32
N VAL A 6 0.69 -3.51 0.67
CA VAL A 6 0.66 -2.81 1.94
C VAL A 6 0.28 -1.36 1.70
N GLU A 7 -0.84 -0.93 2.24
CA GLU A 7 -1.24 0.48 2.23
C GLU A 7 -0.84 1.11 3.55
N ALA A 8 -0.28 2.31 3.50
CA ALA A 8 0.19 3.02 4.66
C ALA A 8 -0.15 4.50 4.51
N THR A 9 -1.13 4.96 5.28
CA THR A 9 -1.49 6.38 5.39
C THR A 9 -0.54 7.08 6.34
N MET A 10 -0.08 8.27 5.94
CA MET A 10 0.96 9.04 6.61
C MET A 10 0.37 10.27 7.29
N GLN A 11 1.19 10.95 8.08
CA GLN A 11 0.81 12.25 8.62
C GLN A 11 0.79 13.30 7.50
N ALA A 12 -0.09 14.29 7.63
CA ALA A 12 -0.19 15.42 6.72
C ALA A 12 1.17 16.09 6.46
N VAL A 13 1.42 16.43 5.19
CA VAL A 13 2.63 17.14 4.75
C VAL A 13 2.34 18.65 4.82
N THR A 14 2.80 19.29 5.89
CA THR A 14 2.49 20.70 6.19
C THR A 14 3.52 21.70 5.67
N ASP A 15 4.74 21.25 5.41
CA ASP A 15 5.87 22.05 4.93
C ASP A 15 6.13 21.89 3.42
N GLY A 16 5.33 21.06 2.75
CA GLY A 16 5.52 20.71 1.34
C GLY A 16 6.72 19.80 1.08
N ASP A 17 7.35 19.24 2.12
CA ASP A 17 8.50 18.36 1.98
C ASP A 17 8.08 16.89 1.80
N TRP A 18 8.05 16.46 0.54
CA TRP A 18 7.76 15.09 0.14
C TRP A 18 8.99 14.19 0.08
N SER A 19 10.19 14.70 0.39
CA SER A 19 11.46 14.00 0.17
C SER A 19 11.55 12.66 0.89
N ARG A 20 11.03 12.57 2.12
CA ARG A 20 10.97 11.32 2.88
C ARG A 20 10.04 10.30 2.25
N LEU A 21 8.84 10.71 1.83
CA LEU A 21 7.90 9.79 1.17
C LEU A 21 8.46 9.28 -0.15
N ARG A 22 9.13 10.14 -0.93
CA ARG A 22 9.82 9.76 -2.16
C ARG A 22 11.01 8.83 -1.93
N SER A 23 11.71 8.97 -0.80
CA SER A 23 12.79 8.05 -0.43
C SER A 23 12.27 6.61 -0.22
N VAL A 24 11.00 6.41 0.12
CA VAL A 24 10.39 5.07 0.20
C VAL A 24 10.26 4.47 -1.20
N ILE A 25 9.89 5.27 -2.20
CA ILE A 25 9.78 4.84 -3.61
C ILE A 25 11.14 4.35 -4.12
N ASP A 26 12.22 5.04 -3.75
CA ASP A 26 13.59 4.64 -4.13
C ASP A 26 14.03 3.32 -3.49
N LEU A 27 13.50 2.98 -2.30
CA LEU A 27 13.85 1.78 -1.55
C LEU A 27 12.99 0.57 -1.91
N VAL A 28 11.73 0.80 -2.27
CA VAL A 28 10.75 -0.25 -2.58
C VAL A 28 10.20 0.00 -3.98
N PRO A 29 10.80 -0.62 -5.01
CA PRO A 29 10.33 -0.49 -6.39
C PRO A 29 8.86 -0.89 -6.53
N GLY A 30 8.12 -0.16 -7.36
CA GLY A 30 6.69 -0.38 -7.56
C GLY A 30 5.79 0.28 -6.52
N THR A 31 6.35 0.96 -5.51
CA THR A 31 5.57 1.76 -4.57
C THR A 31 4.84 2.88 -5.29
N LEU A 32 3.55 3.02 -5.03
CA LEU A 32 2.75 4.16 -5.43
C LEU A 32 2.65 5.16 -4.27
N LEU A 33 2.78 6.44 -4.58
CA LEU A 33 2.57 7.53 -3.63
C LEU A 33 1.39 8.37 -4.10
N ILE A 34 0.36 8.45 -3.27
CA ILE A 34 -0.77 9.35 -3.44
C ILE A 34 -0.41 10.65 -2.69
N GLU A 35 -0.10 11.71 -3.45
CA GLU A 35 0.32 13.01 -2.93
C GLU A 35 -0.88 13.87 -2.48
N ASP A 36 -1.65 13.38 -1.50
CA ASP A 36 -2.64 14.18 -0.77
C ASP A 36 -1.96 14.83 0.45
N ALA A 37 -1.94 16.16 0.53
CA ALA A 37 -1.25 16.87 1.60
C ALA A 37 -1.87 16.65 2.99
N GLU A 38 -3.17 16.36 3.07
CA GLU A 38 -3.86 16.11 4.34
C GLU A 38 -3.75 14.64 4.75
N GLU A 39 -3.80 13.73 3.76
CA GLU A 39 -3.78 12.29 3.99
C GLU A 39 -2.87 11.55 2.98
N PRO A 40 -1.53 11.72 3.05
CA PRO A 40 -0.65 11.08 2.09
C PRO A 40 -0.68 9.57 2.26
N MET A 41 -0.66 8.82 1.16
CA MET A 41 -0.72 7.36 1.21
C MET A 41 0.37 6.70 0.37
N LEU A 42 0.99 5.67 0.93
CA LEU A 42 1.93 4.79 0.23
C LEU A 42 1.27 3.43 0.00
N VAL A 43 1.35 2.91 -1.23
CA VAL A 43 0.92 1.56 -1.58
C VAL A 43 2.16 0.78 -2.01
N LEU A 44 2.59 -0.17 -1.19
CA LEU A 44 3.84 -0.90 -1.35
C LEU A 44 3.58 -2.35 -1.76
N PRO A 45 4.06 -2.80 -2.94
CA PRO A 45 4.08 -4.21 -3.28
C PRO A 45 5.23 -4.91 -2.54
N VAL A 46 4.94 -6.02 -1.86
CA VAL A 46 5.91 -6.75 -1.04
C VAL A 46 5.78 -8.25 -1.25
N GLN A 47 6.85 -8.89 -1.72
CA GLN A 47 6.94 -10.34 -1.74
C GLN A 47 7.41 -10.86 -0.39
N ALA A 48 6.60 -11.71 0.24
CA ALA A 48 6.92 -12.29 1.55
C ALA A 48 6.38 -13.72 1.68
N GLU A 49 6.86 -14.46 2.68
CA GLU A 49 6.32 -15.78 3.01
C GLU A 49 5.05 -15.71 3.87
N SER A 50 4.77 -14.54 4.47
CA SER A 50 3.58 -14.31 5.27
C SER A 50 3.30 -12.81 5.41
N GLN A 51 2.04 -12.47 5.72
CA GLN A 51 1.59 -11.11 5.98
C GLN A 51 2.42 -10.42 7.09
N GLY A 52 2.77 -11.16 8.15
CA GLY A 52 3.60 -10.63 9.23
C GLY A 52 5.02 -10.26 8.79
N LYS A 53 5.60 -11.00 7.84
CA LYS A 53 6.90 -10.65 7.26
C LYS A 53 6.81 -9.45 6.33
N ALA A 54 5.73 -9.35 5.54
CA ALA A 54 5.46 -8.17 4.73
C ALA A 54 5.33 -6.90 5.61
N PHE A 55 4.57 -7.00 6.71
CA PHE A 55 4.46 -5.94 7.71
C PHE A 55 5.83 -5.50 8.25
N LEU A 56 6.63 -6.44 8.75
CA LEU A 56 7.93 -6.14 9.34
C LEU A 56 8.90 -5.51 8.33
N PHE A 57 8.82 -5.92 7.06
CA PHE A 57 9.59 -5.32 5.99
C PHE A 57 9.21 -3.85 5.79
N VAL A 58 7.92 -3.55 5.58
CA VAL A 58 7.45 -2.17 5.38
C VAL A 58 7.71 -1.30 6.61
N ASP A 59 7.39 -1.79 7.81
CA ASP A 59 7.66 -1.09 9.06
C ASP A 59 9.16 -0.76 9.22
N GLY A 60 10.04 -1.69 8.84
CA GLY A 60 11.49 -1.46 8.80
C GLY A 60 11.90 -0.34 7.84
N ILE A 61 11.38 -0.34 6.62
CA ILE A 61 11.65 0.69 5.61
C ILE A 61 11.15 2.06 6.07
N LEU A 62 9.91 2.15 6.55
CA LEU A 62 9.34 3.41 7.02
C LEU A 62 10.15 3.99 8.19
N LYS A 63 10.57 3.15 9.15
CA LYS A 63 11.43 3.56 10.25
C LYS A 63 12.82 4.02 9.79
N LEU A 64 13.40 3.38 8.78
CA LEU A 64 14.70 3.75 8.23
C LEU A 64 14.67 5.18 7.65
N VAL A 65 13.57 5.54 7.00
CA VAL A 65 13.34 6.87 6.41
C VAL A 65 12.80 7.89 7.44
N GLY A 66 12.54 7.44 8.67
CA GLY A 66 12.03 8.29 9.75
C GLY A 66 10.53 8.61 9.63
N LEU A 67 9.78 7.80 8.89
CA LEU A 67 8.33 7.91 8.73
C LEU A 67 7.61 7.00 9.73
N ARG A 68 6.39 7.39 10.08
CA ARG A 68 5.47 6.58 10.89
C ARG A 68 4.07 6.66 10.30
N PRO A 69 3.48 5.54 9.86
CA PRO A 69 2.13 5.55 9.36
C PRO A 69 1.14 5.85 10.50
N VAL A 70 0.05 6.51 10.16
CA VAL A 70 -1.10 6.74 11.04
C VAL A 70 -2.00 5.51 11.04
N THR A 71 -2.30 5.01 9.85
CA THR A 71 -3.09 3.80 9.59
C THR A 71 -2.46 3.00 8.45
N GLY A 72 -2.89 1.76 8.27
CA GLY A 72 -2.44 0.94 7.15
C GLY A 72 -3.18 -0.38 7.04
N SER A 73 -3.13 -0.98 5.86
CA SER A 73 -3.76 -2.25 5.51
C SER A 73 -2.73 -3.17 4.85
N ILE A 74 -2.92 -4.49 4.96
CA ILE A 74 -2.13 -5.47 4.21
C ILE A 74 -3.08 -6.49 3.64
N SER A 75 -3.09 -6.63 2.32
CA SER A 75 -3.85 -7.61 1.57
C SER A 75 -2.91 -8.50 0.76
N GLU A 76 -3.32 -9.75 0.52
CA GLU A 76 -2.68 -10.55 -0.52
C GLU A 76 -3.07 -9.93 -1.87
N ALA A 77 -2.08 -9.71 -2.73
CA ALA A 77 -2.37 -9.23 -4.08
C ALA A 77 -3.21 -10.32 -4.78
N PRO A 78 -4.32 -9.95 -5.44
CA PRO A 78 -5.06 -10.91 -6.23
C PRO A 78 -4.13 -11.53 -7.27
N GLU A 79 -4.11 -12.86 -7.39
CA GLU A 79 -3.52 -13.51 -8.56
C GLU A 79 -4.34 -13.06 -9.77
N ILE A 80 -3.88 -12.01 -10.46
CA ILE A 80 -4.46 -11.64 -11.74
C ILE A 80 -3.90 -12.66 -12.73
N ASP A 81 -4.65 -13.74 -12.94
CA ASP A 81 -4.49 -14.61 -14.09
C ASP A 81 -4.82 -13.78 -15.33
N PHE A 82 -3.79 -13.13 -15.88
CA PHE A 82 -3.87 -12.55 -17.21
C PHE A 82 -3.87 -13.71 -18.20
N ASP A 83 -5.06 -14.23 -18.52
CA ASP A 83 -5.29 -14.98 -19.75
C ASP A 83 -5.03 -14.01 -20.91
N PHE A 84 -3.78 -13.92 -21.34
CA PHE A 84 -3.40 -13.30 -22.61
C PHE A 84 -3.88 -14.21 -23.73
N ASP A 85 -5.19 -14.22 -23.98
CA ASP A 85 -5.68 -14.53 -25.32
C ASP A 85 -5.24 -13.36 -26.21
N ASP A 86 -4.19 -13.64 -26.98
CA ASP A 86 -3.50 -12.79 -27.95
C ASP A 86 -4.44 -12.39 -29.10
N ASP A 87 -5.48 -11.62 -28.80
CA ASP A 87 -6.28 -10.92 -29.79
C ASP A 87 -5.97 -9.42 -29.66
N GLY A 88 -4.95 -9.01 -30.42
CA GLY A 88 -4.47 -7.64 -30.46
C GLY A 88 -5.57 -6.63 -30.80
N ASP A 89 -5.93 -5.81 -29.81
CA ASP A 89 -6.69 -4.58 -30.03
C ASP A 89 -6.10 -3.45 -29.15
N GLU A 90 -5.75 -2.34 -29.80
CA GLU A 90 -4.98 -1.20 -29.27
C GLU A 90 -5.79 -0.32 -28.29
N ASN A 91 -6.34 -0.90 -27.22
CA ASN A 91 -7.13 -0.13 -26.24
C ASN A 91 -6.84 -0.46 -24.76
N GLN A 92 -5.66 -1.02 -24.47
CA GLN A 92 -5.30 -1.59 -23.15
C GLN A 92 -5.00 -0.56 -22.03
N GLY A 93 -5.04 0.75 -22.30
CA GLY A 93 -4.72 1.77 -21.30
C GLY A 93 -5.83 2.02 -20.27
N THR A 94 -7.09 1.69 -20.59
CA THR A 94 -8.26 2.05 -19.77
C THR A 94 -8.73 0.96 -18.82
N ASP A 95 -8.53 -0.31 -19.17
CA ASP A 95 -9.01 -1.43 -18.35
C ASP A 95 -8.13 -1.67 -17.11
N ALA A 96 -6.82 -1.48 -17.21
CA ALA A 96 -5.91 -1.59 -16.06
C ALA A 96 -6.21 -0.51 -15.00
N VAL A 97 -6.47 0.73 -15.44
CA VAL A 97 -6.84 1.83 -14.54
C VAL A 97 -8.22 1.59 -13.92
N ARG A 98 -9.17 1.01 -14.66
CA ARG A 98 -10.49 0.65 -14.13
C ARG A 98 -10.41 -0.46 -13.09
N ALA A 99 -9.63 -1.51 -13.35
CA ALA A 99 -9.43 -2.63 -12.44
C ALA A 99 -8.77 -2.19 -11.12
N VAL A 100 -7.80 -1.28 -11.19
CA VAL A 100 -7.17 -0.69 -10.00
C VAL A 100 -8.19 0.14 -9.20
N ASN A 101 -9.00 0.97 -9.86
CA ASN A 101 -10.01 1.77 -9.17
C ASN A 101 -11.13 0.93 -8.54
N GLU A 102 -11.64 -0.09 -9.24
CA GLU A 102 -12.65 -1.00 -8.71
C GLU A 102 -12.13 -1.82 -7.52
N TRP A 103 -10.83 -2.15 -7.51
CA TRP A 103 -10.19 -2.81 -6.39
C TRP A 103 -10.02 -1.87 -5.19
N VAL A 104 -9.55 -0.63 -5.39
CA VAL A 104 -9.42 0.38 -4.32
C VAL A 104 -10.76 0.64 -3.62
N ASP A 105 -11.85 0.72 -4.37
CA ASP A 105 -13.21 0.91 -3.82
C ASP A 105 -13.73 -0.31 -3.04
N SER A 106 -13.10 -1.48 -3.20
CA SER A 106 -13.50 -2.73 -2.54
C SER A 106 -12.77 -3.01 -1.22
N VAL A 107 -11.72 -2.25 -0.89
CA VAL A 107 -10.92 -2.46 0.33
C VAL A 107 -11.64 -1.87 1.56
N PRO A 108 -11.95 -2.66 2.59
CA PRO A 108 -12.54 -2.13 3.82
C PRO A 108 -11.51 -1.32 4.62
N SER A 109 -11.78 -0.04 4.87
CA SER A 109 -10.97 0.77 5.78
C SER A 109 -11.10 0.25 7.21
N PHE A 110 -9.98 0.11 7.93
CA PHE A 110 -9.99 -0.29 9.34
C PHE A 110 -9.24 0.74 10.19
N ASP A 111 -9.97 1.38 11.10
CA ASP A 111 -9.44 2.13 12.24
C ASP A 111 -9.22 1.16 13.41
N LYS A 112 -7.97 0.86 13.79
CA LYS A 112 -7.67 -0.04 14.94
C LYS A 112 -6.40 0.33 15.71
N ARG A 113 -6.54 0.55 17.03
CA ARG A 113 -5.45 0.52 18.02
C ARG A 113 -5.47 -0.80 18.79
N VAL A 114 -4.31 -1.42 18.96
CA VAL A 114 -4.14 -2.67 19.75
C VAL A 114 -3.62 -2.32 21.14
N THR A 115 -4.35 -2.69 22.20
CA THR A 115 -3.88 -2.59 23.59
C THR A 115 -3.43 -3.94 24.14
N ARG A 116 -2.69 -3.87 25.26
CA ARG A 116 -1.66 -4.83 25.72
C ARG A 116 -2.16 -6.21 26.19
N GLU A 117 -3.44 -6.53 26.02
CA GLU A 117 -4.04 -7.81 26.44
C GLU A 117 -4.64 -8.62 25.28
N GLY A 118 -4.40 -8.24 24.02
CA GLY A 118 -4.92 -8.97 22.86
C GLY A 118 -6.43 -8.75 22.64
N HIS A 119 -7.00 -7.72 23.26
CA HIS A 119 -8.32 -7.20 22.93
C HIS A 119 -8.22 -6.03 21.96
N VAL A 120 -9.04 -6.10 20.91
CA VAL A 120 -9.22 -5.07 19.89
C VAL A 120 -10.45 -4.27 20.29
N GLU A 121 -10.27 -3.02 20.70
CA GLU A 121 -11.37 -2.08 20.93
C GLU A 121 -11.33 -0.95 19.89
N PHE A 122 -12.52 -0.55 19.45
CA PHE A 122 -12.77 0.45 18.42
C PHE A 122 -13.01 1.83 19.05
N ALA A 123 -12.52 2.89 18.41
CA ALA A 123 -13.12 4.22 18.55
C ALA A 123 -14.22 4.37 17.48
#